data_AF-A0A016TD50-F1
#
_entry.id   AF-A0A016TD50-F1
#
_cell.length_a   1.000
_cell.length_b   1.000
_cell.length_c   1.000
_cell.angle_alpha   90.00
_cell.angle_beta   90.00
_cell.angle_gamma   90.00
#
_symmetry.space_group_name_H-M   'P 1'
#
loop_
_entity.id
_entity.type
_entity.pdbx_description
1 polymer ?
#
loop_
_entity_poly.entity_id
_entity_poly.type
_entity_poly.pdbx_seq_one_letter_code
_entity_poly.pdbx_strand_id
1 'polypeptide(L)'
;MDVVAMEQQAAQDRIEDDVNDLVARIANTMGPVPARQEQLADAQQSQALPARTSRRERWQTQAPEVNLQRTVASILSAVFQRVDDRTTFSSTSDVHHVDWHCPGKLMYQGVEVECSAAVPLQDVIPNAQFGALTFSSPSELSRIFAVLSQSHIPDSWRTARLLDRTYDVITPTGLGLAWSFYQQHCIHMTLTTVAEAGLVAAEHPPRNSRDPINLGNVADKAREFVKSNPWTNSSWKLLKPRKNLILLPAGFENVVKCLESDTQKALLMRKPEDVQPEWFTEDYSAIVVFTTAEFAGTTRWRGAWTLLMQAVARGSELIALSGPQNGDDWGRSVDLMRDLFEETIAQRPTLASRMRCFLPLRSQQEMQGVGFRALADKSSEQLKVLTQSAAKRFWTATMVQHSAFLQLSPFRRTPEVRVSDGSAKEPTRRNEKGRIPQNGHTHRPFKPNFKGQHHHGRGAPRSTTSRNHVLERPLQMIGNRMFKLVPVGAARVSKPHGRGGRPHHGWRGPRQFH
;
A
#
# COMPACT_ATOMS: atom_id res chain seq x y z
N MET A 1 57.39 50.06 4.90
CA MET A 1 56.60 49.22 3.98
C MET A 1 56.60 47.83 4.56
N ASP A 2 55.45 47.39 5.08
CA ASP A 2 55.34 46.22 5.95
C ASP A 2 55.44 44.91 5.17
N VAL A 3 56.51 44.16 5.44
CA VAL A 3 56.81 42.84 4.86
C VAL A 3 55.71 41.81 5.16
N VAL A 4 55.00 41.98 6.28
CA VAL A 4 53.90 41.11 6.73
C VAL A 4 52.65 41.25 5.86
N ALA A 5 52.37 42.46 5.34
CA ALA A 5 51.23 42.69 4.45
C ALA A 5 51.48 42.06 3.06
N MET A 6 52.73 42.07 2.58
CA MET A 6 53.10 41.41 1.32
C MET A 6 53.02 39.89 1.41
N GLU A 7 53.39 39.28 2.55
CA GLU A 7 53.29 37.83 2.72
C GLU A 7 51.84 37.36 2.84
N GLN A 8 50.95 38.13 3.47
CA GLN A 8 49.52 37.84 3.50
C GLN A 8 48.87 37.97 2.12
N GLN A 9 49.24 39.01 1.36
CA GLN A 9 48.75 39.20 -0.01
C GLN A 9 49.20 38.05 -0.93
N ALA A 10 50.48 37.66 -0.86
CA ALA A 10 51.00 36.55 -1.66
C ALA A 10 50.43 35.18 -1.27
N ALA A 11 50.02 34.99 -0.01
CA ALA A 11 49.31 33.80 0.44
C ALA A 11 47.85 33.78 -0.05
N GLN A 12 47.20 34.94 -0.11
CA GLN A 12 45.84 35.08 -0.63
C GLN A 12 45.80 34.86 -2.15
N ASP A 13 46.75 35.44 -2.89
CA ASP A 13 46.85 35.26 -4.34
C ASP A 13 47.08 33.78 -4.71
N ARG A 14 47.88 33.04 -3.92
CA ARG A 14 48.09 31.60 -4.12
C ARG A 14 46.84 30.76 -3.86
N ILE A 15 46.04 31.12 -2.85
CA ILE A 15 44.77 30.43 -2.57
C ILE A 15 43.77 30.72 -3.69
N GLU A 16 43.75 31.94 -4.23
CA GLU A 16 42.88 32.30 -5.33
C GLU A 16 43.27 31.58 -6.63
N ASP A 17 44.57 31.44 -6.91
CA ASP A 17 45.09 30.65 -8.03
C ASP A 17 44.78 29.15 -7.88
N ASP A 18 44.93 28.57 -6.69
CA ASP A 18 44.61 27.16 -6.41
C ASP A 18 43.10 26.89 -6.52
N VAL A 19 42.25 27.84 -6.11
CA VAL A 19 40.79 27.76 -6.28
C VAL A 19 40.42 27.88 -7.76
N ASN A 20 41.07 28.76 -8.51
CA ASN A 20 40.83 28.92 -9.94
C ASN A 20 41.28 27.69 -10.75
N ASP A 21 42.42 27.08 -10.39
CA ASP A 21 42.87 25.83 -11.01
C ASP A 21 41.95 24.65 -10.64
N LEU A 22 41.44 24.60 -9.40
CA LEU A 22 40.44 23.61 -9.00
C LEU A 22 39.11 23.79 -9.75
N VAL A 23 38.66 25.03 -9.94
CA VAL A 23 37.46 25.36 -10.73
C VAL A 23 37.66 25.01 -12.20
N ALA A 24 38.84 25.29 -12.78
CA ALA A 24 39.18 24.91 -14.15
C ALA A 24 39.25 23.39 -14.34
N ARG A 25 39.78 22.66 -13.35
CA ARG A 25 39.79 21.18 -13.35
C ARG A 25 38.37 20.63 -13.24
N ILE A 26 37.52 21.17 -12.37
CA ILE A 26 36.09 20.77 -12.27
C ILE A 26 35.35 21.05 -13.59
N ALA A 27 35.59 22.21 -14.22
CA ALA A 27 35.02 22.56 -15.52
C ALA A 27 35.51 21.68 -16.67
N ASN A 28 36.75 21.17 -16.61
CA ASN A 28 37.29 20.25 -17.62
C ASN A 28 36.90 18.78 -17.38
N THR A 29 36.56 18.40 -16.13
CA THR A 29 36.11 17.04 -15.80
C THR A 29 34.61 16.86 -16.04
N MET A 30 33.84 17.95 -15.92
CA MET A 30 32.43 18.01 -16.28
C MET A 30 32.29 18.72 -17.62
N GLY A 31 32.28 17.93 -18.71
CA GLY A 31 32.05 18.44 -20.06
C GLY A 31 30.87 19.43 -20.16
N PRO A 32 30.83 20.27 -21.21
CA PRO A 32 30.07 21.51 -21.23
C PRO A 32 28.61 21.32 -20.81
N VAL A 33 28.25 21.99 -19.71
CA VAL A 33 26.87 22.13 -19.24
C VAL A 33 26.17 23.09 -20.21
N PRO A 34 25.12 22.65 -20.95
CA PRO A 34 24.38 23.54 -21.82
C PRO A 34 23.69 24.63 -20.98
N ALA A 35 23.81 25.87 -21.44
CA ALA A 35 23.22 27.06 -20.84
C ALA A 35 21.72 26.84 -20.55
N ARG A 36 21.38 26.89 -19.26
CA ARG A 36 20.05 26.59 -18.71
C ARG A 36 19.03 27.73 -18.87
N GLN A 37 19.14 28.52 -19.94
CA GLN A 37 18.28 29.71 -20.12
C GLN A 37 17.65 29.86 -21.52
N GLU A 38 17.95 28.97 -22.48
CA GLU A 38 17.24 28.93 -23.78
C GLU A 38 16.42 27.66 -24.01
N GLN A 39 16.50 26.65 -23.13
CA GLN A 39 15.70 25.41 -23.24
C GLN A 39 14.31 25.47 -22.58
N LEU A 40 13.92 26.62 -21.99
CA LEU A 40 12.57 26.83 -21.46
C LEU A 40 11.56 27.27 -22.54
N ALA A 41 12.01 27.71 -23.71
CA ALA A 41 11.14 28.10 -24.82
C ALA A 41 10.88 26.94 -25.81
N ASP A 42 11.89 26.11 -26.11
CA ASP A 42 11.75 25.02 -27.08
C ASP A 42 11.28 23.68 -26.49
N ALA A 43 11.20 23.55 -25.16
CA ALA A 43 10.55 22.42 -24.49
C ALA A 43 9.01 22.52 -24.48
N GLN A 44 8.43 23.56 -25.10
CA GLN A 44 6.98 23.67 -25.33
C GLN A 44 6.51 23.05 -26.66
N GLN A 45 7.38 22.44 -27.46
CA GLN A 45 6.95 21.67 -28.63
C GLN A 45 7.28 20.18 -28.49
N SER A 46 6.22 19.40 -28.29
CA SER A 46 6.12 17.98 -28.64
C SER A 46 6.83 16.96 -27.73
N GLN A 47 6.57 17.04 -26.42
CA GLN A 47 6.34 15.81 -25.66
C GLN A 47 4.88 15.79 -25.22
N ALA A 48 4.06 15.05 -25.96
CA ALA A 48 2.69 14.78 -25.55
C ALA A 48 2.73 14.16 -24.14
N LEU A 49 2.25 14.92 -23.15
CA LEU A 49 1.93 14.37 -21.84
C LEU A 49 1.16 13.06 -22.06
N PRO A 50 1.47 11.99 -21.32
CA PRO A 50 0.79 10.71 -21.47
C PRO A 50 -0.72 10.94 -21.49
N ALA A 51 -1.37 10.57 -22.60
CA ALA A 51 -2.68 11.10 -22.95
C ALA A 51 -3.68 10.90 -21.78
N ARG A 52 -4.47 11.92 -21.47
CA ARG A 52 -5.67 11.77 -20.64
C ARG A 52 -6.89 11.78 -21.56
N THR A 53 -8.06 11.38 -21.05
CA THR A 53 -9.32 11.70 -21.74
C THR A 53 -9.43 13.22 -21.84
N SER A 54 -9.88 13.75 -22.99
CA SER A 54 -9.94 15.19 -23.19
C SER A 54 -10.87 15.83 -22.15
N ARG A 55 -10.60 17.07 -21.76
CA ARG A 55 -11.36 17.76 -20.69
C ARG A 55 -12.87 17.82 -21.00
N ARG A 56 -13.24 17.99 -22.27
CA ARG A 56 -14.65 18.02 -22.74
C ARG A 56 -15.34 16.66 -22.59
N GLU A 57 -14.60 15.58 -22.78
CA GLU A 57 -15.11 14.20 -22.66
C GLU A 57 -15.12 13.73 -21.21
N ARG A 58 -14.14 14.17 -20.39
CA ARG A 58 -14.00 13.81 -18.97
C ARG A 58 -15.16 14.34 -18.12
N TRP A 59 -15.68 15.53 -18.47
CA TRP A 59 -16.59 16.27 -17.62
C TRP A 59 -17.85 16.73 -18.36
N GLN A 60 -19.02 16.31 -17.90
CA GLN A 60 -20.32 16.73 -18.46
C GLN A 60 -20.77 18.14 -18.00
N THR A 61 -19.86 19.06 -17.67
CA THR A 61 -20.21 20.40 -17.13
C THR A 61 -19.44 21.51 -17.83
N GLN A 62 -19.99 22.74 -17.81
CA GLN A 62 -19.41 23.91 -18.48
C GLN A 62 -18.11 24.43 -17.80
N ALA A 63 -17.87 24.14 -16.50
CA ALA A 63 -16.69 24.62 -15.75
C ALA A 63 -16.15 23.58 -14.73
N PRO A 64 -15.56 22.47 -15.19
CA PRO A 64 -15.27 21.32 -14.32
C PRO A 64 -14.15 21.54 -13.31
N GLU A 65 -13.08 22.24 -13.68
CA GLU A 65 -11.94 22.50 -12.79
C GLU A 65 -12.34 23.41 -11.62
N VAL A 66 -13.09 24.47 -11.89
CA VAL A 66 -13.57 25.39 -10.83
C VAL A 66 -14.48 24.64 -9.85
N ASN A 67 -15.34 23.75 -10.36
CA ASN A 67 -16.19 22.92 -9.51
C ASN A 67 -15.39 21.91 -8.69
N LEU A 68 -14.35 21.30 -9.28
CA LEU A 68 -13.43 20.40 -8.58
C LEU A 68 -12.70 21.13 -7.45
N GLN A 69 -12.04 22.24 -7.77
CA GLN A 69 -11.30 23.09 -6.83
C GLN A 69 -12.18 23.52 -5.66
N ARG A 70 -13.37 24.07 -5.94
CA ARG A 70 -14.32 24.51 -4.91
C ARG A 70 -14.80 23.36 -4.04
N THR A 71 -15.07 22.19 -4.64
CA THR A 71 -15.54 21.02 -3.91
C THR A 71 -14.45 20.51 -2.96
N VAL A 72 -13.22 20.36 -3.45
CA VAL A 72 -12.08 19.92 -2.64
C VAL A 72 -11.79 20.91 -1.51
N ALA A 73 -11.77 22.22 -1.80
CA ALA A 73 -11.55 23.25 -0.79
C ALA A 73 -12.60 23.18 0.33
N SER A 74 -13.86 23.02 -0.04
CA SER A 74 -14.94 22.88 0.93
C SER A 74 -14.81 21.61 1.78
N ILE A 75 -14.34 20.50 1.22
CA ILE A 75 -14.11 19.25 1.96
C ILE A 75 -12.95 19.43 2.93
N LEU A 76 -11.82 19.96 2.48
CA LEU A 76 -10.65 20.18 3.32
C LEU A 76 -10.97 21.10 4.51
N SER A 77 -11.75 22.16 4.29
CA SER A 77 -12.20 23.07 5.35
C SER A 77 -13.17 22.43 6.35
N ALA A 78 -13.88 21.37 5.96
CA ALA A 78 -14.81 20.65 6.83
C ALA A 78 -14.14 19.51 7.61
N VAL A 79 -13.06 18.95 7.09
CA VAL A 79 -12.39 17.76 7.66
C VAL A 79 -11.25 18.13 8.60
N PHE A 80 -10.45 19.12 8.22
CA PHE A 80 -9.27 19.51 8.98
C PHE A 80 -9.60 20.70 9.87
N GLN A 81 -8.91 20.79 11.03
CA GLN A 81 -9.07 21.90 11.96
C GLN A 81 -8.87 23.23 11.23
N ARG A 82 -9.80 24.17 11.46
CA ARG A 82 -9.66 25.54 11.00
C ARG A 82 -8.61 26.23 11.85
N VAL A 83 -7.71 26.93 11.17
CA VAL A 83 -6.64 27.67 11.82
C VAL A 83 -6.86 29.13 11.50
N ASP A 84 -7.12 29.90 12.55
CA ASP A 84 -7.32 31.34 12.50
C ASP A 84 -6.13 32.02 13.21
N ASP A 85 -6.03 33.36 13.14
CA ASP A 85 -4.87 34.11 13.65
C ASP A 85 -4.63 33.96 15.17
N ARG A 86 -5.63 33.45 15.92
CA ARG A 86 -5.56 33.23 17.37
C ARG A 86 -5.32 31.77 17.76
N THR A 87 -5.16 30.87 16.79
CA THR A 87 -4.96 29.45 17.09
C THR A 87 -3.63 29.24 17.80
N THR A 88 -3.68 28.68 19.00
CA THR A 88 -2.49 28.16 19.68
C THR A 88 -2.07 26.85 19.04
N PHE A 89 -0.77 26.66 18.85
CA PHE A 89 -0.22 25.42 18.32
C PHE A 89 0.28 24.52 19.44
N SER A 90 0.39 23.22 19.12
CA SER A 90 1.06 22.25 19.97
C SER A 90 2.46 22.74 20.34
N SER A 91 2.89 22.43 21.56
CA SER A 91 4.14 22.92 22.15
C SER A 91 4.89 21.77 22.80
N THR A 92 6.21 21.86 22.80
CA THR A 92 7.09 20.90 23.48
C THR A 92 7.15 21.13 24.98
N SER A 93 6.69 22.29 25.48
CA SER A 93 6.75 22.66 26.90
C SER A 93 5.47 22.38 27.68
N ASP A 94 4.35 22.23 26.98
CA ASP A 94 3.03 22.02 27.58
C ASP A 94 2.70 20.53 27.65
N VAL A 95 2.54 19.99 28.86
CA VAL A 95 2.30 18.57 29.15
C VAL A 95 0.98 18.04 28.57
N HIS A 96 0.02 18.89 28.24
CA HIS A 96 -1.24 18.47 27.61
C HIS A 96 -1.08 18.21 26.10
N HIS A 97 0.04 18.61 25.51
CA HIS A 97 0.27 18.56 24.07
C HIS A 97 0.97 17.27 23.63
N VAL A 98 0.59 16.76 22.45
CA VAL A 98 1.20 15.54 21.88
C VAL A 98 2.70 15.67 21.60
N ASP A 99 3.18 16.89 21.32
CA ASP A 99 4.59 17.17 21.05
C ASP A 99 5.38 17.49 22.32
N TRP A 100 4.76 17.37 23.50
CA TRP A 100 5.43 17.62 24.77
C TRP A 100 6.68 16.75 24.96
N HIS A 101 7.73 17.36 25.46
CA HIS A 101 8.98 16.69 25.80
C HIS A 101 9.14 16.62 27.31
N CYS A 102 9.36 15.41 27.81
CA CYS A 102 9.62 15.22 29.23
C CYS A 102 10.98 15.83 29.61
N PRO A 103 11.06 16.71 30.62
CA PRO A 103 12.34 17.26 31.10
C PRO A 103 13.16 16.21 31.88
N GLY A 104 12.65 15.00 32.06
CA GLY A 104 13.34 13.87 32.69
C GLY A 104 13.31 13.88 34.21
N LYS A 105 13.22 15.04 34.84
CA LYS A 105 13.24 15.17 36.31
C LYS A 105 12.23 16.20 36.80
N LEU A 106 11.72 15.99 38.01
CA LEU A 106 10.82 16.92 38.70
C LEU A 106 11.24 17.07 40.16
N MET A 107 11.36 18.31 40.62
CA MET A 107 11.49 18.59 42.05
C MET A 107 10.10 18.61 42.69
N TYR A 108 9.84 17.66 43.59
CA TYR A 108 8.58 17.58 44.32
C TYR A 108 8.86 17.56 45.83
N GLN A 109 8.37 18.57 46.55
CA GLN A 109 8.55 18.70 48.01
C GLN A 109 10.01 18.57 48.48
N GLY A 110 10.96 19.09 47.68
CA GLY A 110 12.40 19.04 48.01
C GLY A 110 13.11 17.73 47.63
N VAL A 111 12.40 16.76 47.05
CA VAL A 111 12.96 15.51 46.53
C VAL A 111 12.97 15.55 45.00
N GLU A 112 14.10 15.18 44.39
CA GLU A 112 14.21 15.01 42.95
C GLU A 112 13.64 13.64 42.56
N VAL A 113 12.66 13.64 41.65
CA VAL A 113 12.06 12.42 41.10
C VAL A 113 12.37 12.32 39.62
N GLU A 114 12.92 11.18 39.20
CA GLU A 114 13.26 10.91 37.80
C GLU A 114 12.12 10.24 37.06
N CYS A 115 11.89 10.66 35.81
CA CYS A 115 10.96 10.03 34.89
C CYS A 115 11.60 8.82 34.21
N SER A 116 10.82 7.78 33.97
CA SER A 116 11.24 6.57 33.24
C SER A 116 10.69 6.52 31.80
N ALA A 117 10.29 7.67 31.25
CA ALA A 117 9.68 7.74 29.92
C ALA A 117 10.72 7.76 28.78
N ALA A 118 11.93 8.26 29.04
CA ALA A 118 13.02 8.33 28.06
C ALA A 118 13.76 6.99 27.99
N VAL A 119 13.15 6.01 27.33
CA VAL A 119 13.66 4.64 27.20
C VAL A 119 13.82 4.24 25.74
N PRO A 120 14.70 3.29 25.41
CA PRO A 120 14.76 2.70 24.08
C PRO A 120 13.45 1.94 23.78
N LEU A 121 13.08 1.87 22.50
CA LEU A 121 11.84 1.23 22.03
C LEU A 121 11.71 -0.23 22.48
N GLN A 122 12.82 -0.96 22.62
CA GLN A 122 12.81 -2.36 23.10
C GLN A 122 12.23 -2.52 24.51
N ASP A 123 12.30 -1.48 25.35
CA ASP A 123 11.77 -1.50 26.71
C ASP A 123 10.25 -1.25 26.71
N VAL A 124 9.71 -0.68 25.62
CA VAL A 124 8.28 -0.50 25.39
C VAL A 124 7.68 -1.71 24.65
N ILE A 125 8.38 -2.21 23.63
CA ILE A 125 7.99 -3.36 22.82
C ILE A 125 9.12 -4.40 22.85
N PRO A 126 8.94 -5.54 23.53
CA PRO A 126 9.94 -6.60 23.56
C PRO A 126 10.29 -7.08 22.15
N ASN A 127 11.60 -7.20 21.85
CA ASN A 127 12.13 -7.62 20.55
C ASN A 127 11.73 -6.69 19.37
N ALA A 128 11.51 -5.40 19.64
CA ALA A 128 11.25 -4.42 18.58
C ALA A 128 12.36 -4.39 17.51
N GLN A 129 11.96 -4.28 16.24
CA GLN A 129 12.88 -3.88 15.19
C GLN A 129 13.39 -2.47 15.48
N PHE A 130 14.70 -2.26 15.40
CA PHE A 130 15.36 -1.03 15.85
C PHE A 130 15.11 -0.75 17.35
N GLY A 131 15.29 -1.76 18.20
CA GLY A 131 15.07 -1.64 19.65
C GLY A 131 15.78 -0.46 20.34
N ALA A 132 16.95 -0.05 19.84
CA ALA A 132 17.69 1.09 20.35
C ALA A 132 17.12 2.47 19.93
N LEU A 133 16.08 2.50 19.09
CA LEU A 133 15.44 3.74 18.68
C LEU A 133 14.78 4.40 19.90
N THR A 134 15.11 5.66 20.13
CA THR A 134 14.51 6.48 21.18
C THR A 134 13.43 7.39 20.60
N PHE A 135 12.54 7.84 21.48
CA PHE A 135 11.47 8.78 21.19
C PHE A 135 11.45 9.84 22.29
N SER A 136 11.10 11.07 21.94
CA SER A 136 11.15 12.21 22.87
C SER A 136 9.78 12.74 23.29
N SER A 137 8.72 12.39 22.54
CA SER A 137 7.35 12.83 22.78
C SER A 137 6.29 11.72 22.61
N PRO A 138 5.08 11.91 23.15
CA PRO A 138 3.94 11.05 22.84
C PRO A 138 3.64 10.94 21.34
N SER A 139 3.82 12.02 20.57
CA SER A 139 3.63 12.02 19.12
C SER A 139 4.64 11.13 18.40
N GLU A 140 5.91 11.15 18.78
CA GLU A 140 6.94 10.28 18.19
C GLU A 140 6.68 8.80 18.50
N LEU A 141 6.33 8.47 19.75
CA LEU A 141 5.99 7.10 20.12
C LEU A 141 4.72 6.61 19.40
N SER A 142 3.70 7.48 19.31
CA SER A 142 2.48 7.21 18.55
C SER A 142 2.76 6.94 17.08
N ARG A 143 3.66 7.71 16.46
CA ARG A 143 4.11 7.51 15.08
C ARG A 143 4.72 6.13 14.88
N ILE A 144 5.59 5.70 15.80
CA ILE A 144 6.21 4.38 15.75
C ILE A 144 5.13 3.29 15.81
N PHE A 145 4.19 3.36 16.75
CA PHE A 145 3.07 2.42 16.83
C PHE A 145 2.18 2.44 15.57
N ALA A 146 1.90 3.63 15.05
CA ALA A 146 1.09 3.78 13.85
C ALA A 146 1.75 3.16 12.62
N VAL A 147 3.07 3.25 12.47
CA VAL A 147 3.86 2.59 11.42
C VAL A 147 3.91 1.07 11.63
N LEU A 148 4.22 0.62 12.85
CA LEU A 148 4.30 -0.82 13.18
C LEU A 148 2.99 -1.56 12.90
N SER A 149 1.85 -0.89 13.09
CA SER A 149 0.52 -1.44 12.84
C SER A 149 0.08 -1.41 11.37
N GLN A 150 0.88 -0.89 10.43
CA GLN A 150 0.51 -0.85 9.01
C GLN A 150 0.61 -2.24 8.37
N SER A 151 -0.54 -2.74 7.90
CA SER A 151 -0.67 -4.05 7.25
C SER A 151 -0.72 -3.99 5.72
N HIS A 152 -0.92 -2.80 5.14
CA HIS A 152 -1.03 -2.63 3.68
C HIS A 152 0.32 -2.52 2.96
N ILE A 153 1.44 -2.43 3.69
CA ILE A 153 2.77 -2.26 3.10
C ILE A 153 3.66 -3.47 3.37
N PRO A 154 4.62 -3.74 2.46
CA PRO A 154 5.71 -4.67 2.72
C PRO A 154 6.55 -4.26 3.93
N ASP A 155 7.17 -5.24 4.59
CA ASP A 155 8.01 -5.00 5.76
C ASP A 155 9.17 -4.03 5.45
N SER A 156 9.78 -4.11 4.26
CA SER A 156 10.84 -3.19 3.84
C SER A 156 10.41 -1.73 3.85
N TRP A 157 9.16 -1.44 3.44
CA TRP A 157 8.58 -0.10 3.50
C TRP A 157 8.27 0.32 4.93
N ARG A 158 7.84 -0.63 5.78
CA ARG A 158 7.60 -0.36 7.20
C ARG A 158 8.89 0.04 7.90
N THR A 159 9.98 -0.69 7.64
CA THR A 159 11.34 -0.37 8.10
C THR A 159 11.77 1.01 7.63
N ALA A 160 11.60 1.34 6.34
CA ALA A 160 11.95 2.67 5.83
C ALA A 160 11.17 3.79 6.51
N ARG A 161 9.86 3.60 6.73
CA ARG A 161 8.98 4.57 7.42
C ARG A 161 9.31 4.75 8.89
N LEU A 162 9.80 3.72 9.57
CA LEU A 162 10.26 3.86 10.96
C LEU A 162 11.44 4.83 11.05
N LEU A 163 12.37 4.76 10.09
CA LEU A 163 13.57 5.60 10.01
C LEU A 163 13.27 7.00 9.45
N ASP A 164 12.25 7.14 8.60
CA ASP A 164 11.83 8.42 8.06
C ASP A 164 11.03 9.24 9.08
N ARG A 165 11.70 10.24 9.68
CA ARG A 165 11.07 11.19 10.62
C ARG A 165 10.11 12.17 9.93
N THR A 166 10.17 12.32 8.61
CA THR A 166 9.27 13.20 7.85
C THR A 166 7.93 12.52 7.56
N TYR A 167 7.84 11.20 7.74
CA TYR A 167 6.59 10.46 7.61
C TYR A 167 5.69 10.66 8.83
N ASP A 168 4.87 11.70 8.74
CA ASP A 168 3.97 12.13 9.80
C ASP A 168 2.65 11.32 9.80
N VAL A 169 2.54 10.41 10.77
CA VAL A 169 1.34 9.62 11.01
C VAL A 169 1.09 9.46 12.50
N ILE A 170 -0.12 9.76 12.92
CA ILE A 170 -0.63 9.53 14.27
C ILE A 170 -2.00 8.91 14.11
N THR A 171 -2.33 7.95 14.97
CA THR A 171 -3.64 7.29 15.01
C THR A 171 -4.24 7.39 16.40
N PRO A 172 -5.58 7.33 16.54
CA PRO A 172 -6.21 7.31 17.86
C PRO A 172 -5.66 6.20 18.76
N THR A 173 -5.59 4.97 18.25
CA THR A 173 -5.06 3.83 19.01
C THR A 173 -3.57 4.00 19.34
N GLY A 174 -2.76 4.48 18.40
CA GLY A 174 -1.32 4.70 18.62
C GLY A 174 -1.05 5.78 19.66
N LEU A 175 -1.81 6.89 19.59
CA LEU A 175 -1.68 7.97 20.56
C LEU A 175 -2.20 7.55 21.94
N GLY A 176 -3.31 6.80 21.98
CA GLY A 176 -3.83 6.25 23.22
C GLY A 176 -2.82 5.35 23.91
N LEU A 177 -2.16 4.43 23.19
CA LEU A 177 -1.10 3.60 23.76
C LEU A 177 0.10 4.42 24.23
N ALA A 178 0.52 5.42 23.47
CA ALA A 178 1.62 6.30 23.86
C ALA A 178 1.29 7.07 25.13
N TRP A 179 0.09 7.65 25.24
CA TRP A 179 -0.35 8.33 26.45
C TRP A 179 -0.47 7.39 27.64
N SER A 180 -1.00 6.18 27.49
CA SER A 180 -1.01 5.20 28.56
C SER A 180 0.42 4.94 29.07
N PHE A 181 1.39 4.76 28.16
CA PHE A 181 2.81 4.58 28.53
C PHE A 181 3.32 5.79 29.32
N TYR A 182 3.16 7.00 28.79
CA TYR A 182 3.65 8.19 29.47
C TYR A 182 2.94 8.46 30.81
N GLN A 183 1.64 8.19 30.94
CA GLN A 183 0.93 8.33 32.23
C GLN A 183 1.47 7.40 33.32
N GLN A 184 2.03 6.26 32.94
CA GLN A 184 2.65 5.30 33.87
C GLN A 184 4.11 5.62 34.16
N HIS A 185 4.84 6.18 33.19
CA HIS A 185 6.30 6.31 33.23
C HIS A 185 6.81 7.75 33.39
N CYS A 186 5.94 8.76 33.25
CA CYS A 186 6.28 10.17 33.36
C CYS A 186 5.48 10.86 34.47
N ILE A 187 6.16 11.26 35.54
CA ILE A 187 5.51 11.91 36.69
C ILE A 187 4.76 13.19 36.32
N HIS A 188 5.25 13.97 35.34
CA HIS A 188 4.58 15.18 34.88
C HIS A 188 3.20 14.86 34.30
N MET A 189 3.11 13.88 33.39
CA MET A 189 1.82 13.48 32.82
C MET A 189 0.93 12.80 33.86
N THR A 190 1.50 12.03 34.79
CA THR A 190 0.74 11.44 35.90
C THR A 190 0.10 12.52 36.77
N LEU A 191 0.88 13.49 37.26
CA LEU A 191 0.38 14.56 38.13
C LEU A 191 -0.65 15.43 37.43
N THR A 192 -0.41 15.77 36.16
CA THR A 192 -1.37 16.50 35.34
C THR A 192 -2.68 15.73 35.19
N THR A 193 -2.62 14.45 34.85
CA THR A 193 -3.82 13.61 34.68
C THR A 193 -4.63 13.52 35.98
N VAL A 194 -3.95 13.45 37.14
CA VAL A 194 -4.62 13.46 38.46
C VAL A 194 -5.24 14.81 38.77
N ALA A 195 -4.52 15.92 38.52
CA ALA A 195 -5.01 17.27 38.77
C ALA A 195 -6.25 17.61 37.93
N GLU A 196 -6.36 17.03 36.74
CA GLU A 196 -7.47 17.25 35.82
C GLU A 196 -8.58 16.20 35.91
N ALA A 197 -8.49 15.27 36.86
CA ALA A 197 -9.48 14.22 37.01
C ALA A 197 -10.88 14.83 37.24
N GLY A 198 -11.80 14.56 36.31
CA GLY A 198 -13.17 15.09 36.35
C GLY A 198 -13.38 16.43 35.64
N LEU A 199 -12.34 17.03 35.07
CA LEU A 199 -12.45 18.22 34.23
C LEU A 199 -12.77 17.86 32.77
N VAL A 200 -13.43 18.79 32.08
CA VAL A 200 -13.63 18.70 30.63
C VAL A 200 -12.32 19.10 29.95
N ALA A 201 -11.68 18.15 29.26
CA ALA A 201 -10.46 18.43 28.52
C ALA A 201 -10.74 19.39 27.36
N ALA A 202 -9.86 20.38 27.18
CA ALA A 202 -9.92 21.29 26.04
C ALA A 202 -9.66 20.53 24.72
N GLU A 203 -10.15 21.09 23.61
CA GLU A 203 -9.81 20.61 22.27
C GLU A 203 -8.29 20.68 22.10
N HIS A 204 -7.69 19.59 21.60
CA HIS A 204 -6.26 19.56 21.41
C HIS A 204 -5.85 20.47 20.24
N PRO A 205 -4.85 21.35 20.42
CA PRO A 205 -4.43 22.25 19.35
C PRO A 205 -3.76 21.50 18.19
N PRO A 206 -3.84 22.02 16.96
CA PRO A 206 -3.06 21.50 15.84
C PRO A 206 -1.56 21.73 16.07
N ARG A 207 -0.69 20.98 15.39
CA ARG A 207 0.77 21.26 15.45
C ARG A 207 1.17 22.45 14.61
N ASN A 208 0.48 22.65 13.49
CA ASN A 208 0.69 23.78 12.58
C ASN A 208 -0.54 23.96 11.67
N SER A 209 -0.54 25.02 10.87
CA SER A 209 -1.64 25.37 9.95
C SER A 209 -1.91 24.35 8.84
N ARG A 210 -1.00 23.40 8.61
CA ARG A 210 -1.07 22.42 7.53
C ARG A 210 -1.03 20.97 8.03
N ASP A 211 -1.33 20.74 9.31
CA ASP A 211 -1.22 19.41 9.94
C ASP A 211 -2.00 18.34 9.14
N PRO A 212 -1.37 17.26 8.65
CA PRO A 212 -2.08 16.24 7.89
C PRO A 212 -3.06 15.41 8.73
N ILE A 213 -3.10 15.63 10.04
CA ILE A 213 -3.98 14.96 11.01
C ILE A 213 -4.95 15.98 11.61
N ASN A 214 -6.21 15.56 11.83
CA ASN A 214 -7.12 16.31 12.71
C ASN A 214 -6.83 15.91 14.15
N LEU A 215 -5.88 16.61 14.78
CA LEU A 215 -5.38 16.24 16.10
C LEU A 215 -6.41 16.35 17.20
N GLY A 216 -7.33 17.34 17.16
CA GLY A 216 -8.44 17.41 18.12
C GLY A 216 -9.23 16.11 18.13
N ASN A 217 -9.69 15.65 16.97
CA ASN A 217 -10.44 14.41 16.85
C ASN A 217 -9.65 13.17 17.29
N VAL A 218 -8.37 13.10 16.91
CA VAL A 218 -7.50 11.96 17.24
C VAL A 218 -7.20 11.93 18.74
N ALA A 219 -6.93 13.08 19.35
CA ALA A 219 -6.71 13.26 20.78
C ALA A 219 -7.94 12.84 21.58
N ASP A 220 -9.13 13.31 21.22
CA ASP A 220 -10.36 12.96 21.94
C ASP A 220 -10.58 11.45 22.01
N LYS A 221 -10.41 10.75 20.88
CA LYS A 221 -10.50 9.28 20.81
C LYS A 221 -9.39 8.59 21.57
N ALA A 222 -8.17 9.12 21.53
CA ALA A 222 -7.05 8.59 22.31
C ALA A 222 -7.29 8.73 23.82
N ARG A 223 -7.90 9.83 24.29
CA ARG A 223 -8.26 10.00 25.72
C ARG A 223 -9.31 8.98 26.14
N GLU A 224 -10.28 8.69 25.28
CA GLU A 224 -11.26 7.62 25.53
C GLU A 224 -10.59 6.24 25.61
N PHE A 225 -9.65 5.95 24.70
CA PHE A 225 -8.89 4.70 24.71
C PHE A 225 -8.12 4.50 26.01
N VAL A 226 -7.42 5.53 26.49
CA VAL A 226 -6.58 5.48 27.70
C VAL A 226 -7.39 5.09 28.94
N LYS A 227 -8.63 5.61 29.07
CA LYS A 227 -9.52 5.30 30.21
C LYS A 227 -9.78 3.81 30.38
N SER A 228 -9.86 3.07 29.28
CA SER A 228 -10.13 1.62 29.29
C SER A 228 -8.86 0.77 29.20
N ASN A 229 -7.69 1.38 28.94
CA ASN A 229 -6.44 0.67 28.65
C ASN A 229 -5.25 1.30 29.38
N PRO A 230 -5.19 1.27 30.73
CA PRO A 230 -4.02 1.69 31.46
C PRO A 230 -2.79 0.88 31.07
N TRP A 231 -1.60 1.46 31.21
CA TRP A 231 -0.37 0.78 30.81
C TRP A 231 0.02 -0.34 31.76
N THR A 232 0.45 -1.45 31.17
CA THR A 232 1.02 -2.63 31.82
C THR A 232 2.15 -3.16 30.94
N ASN A 233 2.99 -4.04 31.49
CA ASN A 233 4.05 -4.72 30.72
C ASN A 233 3.52 -5.57 29.54
N SER A 234 2.21 -5.77 29.45
CA SER A 234 1.54 -6.49 28.36
C SER A 234 0.76 -5.59 27.40
N SER A 235 0.66 -4.28 27.67
CA SER A 235 -0.14 -3.34 26.88
C SER A 235 0.38 -3.21 25.44
N TRP A 236 1.67 -3.46 25.20
CA TRP A 236 2.22 -3.55 23.84
C TRP A 236 1.51 -4.59 22.97
N LYS A 237 0.89 -5.64 23.55
CA LYS A 237 0.14 -6.66 22.79
C LYS A 237 -1.16 -6.13 22.18
N LEU A 238 -1.63 -4.96 22.63
CA LEU A 238 -2.74 -4.25 22.01
C LEU A 238 -2.35 -3.68 20.64
N LEU A 239 -1.05 -3.54 20.36
CA LEU A 239 -0.54 -3.14 19.05
C LEU A 239 -0.71 -4.28 18.04
N LYS A 240 -1.89 -4.36 17.43
CA LYS A 240 -2.22 -5.32 16.37
C LYS A 240 -2.12 -4.65 14.99
N PRO A 241 -1.86 -5.42 13.92
CA PRO A 241 -1.98 -4.92 12.57
C PRO A 241 -3.38 -4.33 12.32
N ARG A 242 -3.44 -3.07 11.92
CA ARG A 242 -4.71 -2.40 11.57
C ARG A 242 -5.26 -3.01 10.28
N LYS A 243 -6.59 -3.11 10.17
CA LYS A 243 -7.23 -3.64 8.95
C LYS A 243 -7.10 -2.68 7.77
N ASN A 244 -7.25 -3.19 6.57
CA ASN A 244 -7.42 -2.39 5.35
C ASN A 244 -8.88 -2.45 4.91
N LEU A 245 -9.46 -1.29 4.61
CA LEU A 245 -10.79 -1.20 4.02
C LEU A 245 -10.69 -1.19 2.51
N ILE A 246 -11.32 -2.14 1.82
CA ILE A 246 -11.35 -2.23 0.37
C ILE A 246 -12.74 -1.81 -0.10
N LEU A 247 -12.82 -0.77 -0.92
CA LEU A 247 -14.06 -0.33 -1.57
C LEU A 247 -14.06 -0.84 -3.00
N LEU A 248 -14.82 -1.91 -3.25
CA LEU A 248 -14.91 -2.60 -4.53
C LEU A 248 -16.00 -2.00 -5.40
N PRO A 249 -15.81 -1.93 -6.73
CA PRO A 249 -16.82 -1.39 -7.63
C PRO A 249 -17.93 -2.41 -7.89
N ALA A 250 -18.97 -1.98 -8.62
CA ALA A 250 -19.99 -2.88 -9.16
C ALA A 250 -19.36 -4.07 -9.91
N GLY A 251 -19.96 -5.24 -9.72
CA GLY A 251 -19.50 -6.52 -10.27
C GLY A 251 -18.82 -7.44 -9.27
N PHE A 252 -18.45 -6.97 -8.08
CA PHE A 252 -17.87 -7.81 -7.04
C PHE A 252 -18.90 -8.43 -6.07
N GLU A 253 -20.20 -8.26 -6.32
CA GLU A 253 -21.30 -8.66 -5.41
C GLU A 253 -21.14 -10.07 -4.86
N ASN A 254 -20.86 -11.05 -5.72
CA ASN A 254 -20.81 -12.46 -5.35
C ASN A 254 -19.47 -12.91 -4.77
N VAL A 255 -18.49 -12.01 -4.68
CA VAL A 255 -17.10 -12.34 -4.32
C VAL A 255 -16.53 -11.47 -3.20
N VAL A 256 -17.29 -10.54 -2.62
CA VAL A 256 -16.83 -9.67 -1.53
C VAL A 256 -16.21 -10.47 -0.38
N LYS A 257 -16.90 -11.52 0.10
CA LYS A 257 -16.42 -12.40 1.18
C LYS A 257 -15.11 -13.12 0.85
N CYS A 258 -14.77 -13.29 -0.42
CA CYS A 258 -13.52 -13.92 -0.85
C CYS A 258 -12.29 -13.02 -0.65
N LEU A 259 -12.51 -11.74 -0.33
CA LEU A 259 -11.49 -10.71 -0.12
C LEU A 259 -11.38 -10.27 1.35
N GLU A 260 -12.17 -10.88 2.24
CA GLU A 260 -12.14 -10.61 3.68
C GLU A 260 -11.07 -11.48 4.39
N SER A 261 -10.44 -10.90 5.39
CA SER A 261 -9.50 -11.58 6.30
C SER A 261 -9.37 -10.80 7.61
N ASP A 262 -8.60 -11.31 8.57
CA ASP A 262 -8.39 -10.63 9.85
C ASP A 262 -7.81 -9.22 9.69
N THR A 263 -7.06 -8.97 8.61
CA THR A 263 -6.44 -7.68 8.28
C THR A 263 -7.13 -6.96 7.12
N GLN A 264 -8.26 -7.45 6.61
CA GLN A 264 -8.95 -6.84 5.48
C GLN A 264 -10.46 -6.96 5.55
N LYS A 265 -11.13 -5.83 5.35
CA LYS A 265 -12.58 -5.71 5.22
C LYS A 265 -12.90 -5.25 3.81
N ALA A 266 -13.79 -5.95 3.13
CA ALA A 266 -14.19 -5.61 1.77
C ALA A 266 -15.66 -5.15 1.78
N LEU A 267 -15.93 -4.01 1.15
CA LEU A 267 -17.29 -3.48 0.99
C LEU A 267 -17.52 -3.10 -0.47
N LEU A 268 -18.79 -3.11 -0.87
CA LEU A 268 -19.19 -2.79 -2.22
C LEU A 268 -19.64 -1.33 -2.31
N MET A 269 -19.02 -0.57 -3.21
CA MET A 269 -19.34 0.80 -3.55
C MET A 269 -19.68 0.84 -5.05
N ARG A 270 -20.96 0.70 -5.40
CA ARG A 270 -21.39 0.71 -6.81
C ARG A 270 -21.30 2.13 -7.37
N LYS A 271 -21.72 3.09 -6.54
CA LYS A 271 -21.65 4.53 -6.78
C LYS A 271 -21.12 5.24 -5.53
N PRO A 272 -20.64 6.48 -5.64
CA PRO A 272 -20.05 7.20 -4.51
C PRO A 272 -21.03 7.36 -3.33
N GLU A 273 -22.33 7.53 -3.60
CA GLU A 273 -23.35 7.72 -2.56
C GLU A 273 -23.59 6.48 -1.69
N ASP A 274 -23.11 5.31 -2.10
CA ASP A 274 -23.23 4.10 -1.30
C ASP A 274 -22.32 4.16 -0.06
N VAL A 275 -21.29 5.01 -0.06
CA VAL A 275 -20.31 5.13 1.03
C VAL A 275 -20.99 5.65 2.30
N GLN A 276 -21.01 4.81 3.35
CA GLN A 276 -21.64 5.14 4.62
C GLN A 276 -20.62 5.50 5.72
N PRO A 277 -20.94 6.40 6.66
CA PRO A 277 -20.07 6.75 7.78
C PRO A 277 -19.66 5.56 8.64
N GLU A 278 -20.55 4.59 8.84
CA GLU A 278 -20.35 3.42 9.71
C GLU A 278 -19.23 2.51 9.21
N TRP A 279 -18.86 2.63 7.93
CA TRP A 279 -17.75 1.90 7.33
C TRP A 279 -16.41 2.37 7.90
N PHE A 280 -16.34 3.59 8.44
CA PHE A 280 -15.11 4.25 8.90
C PHE A 280 -14.98 4.31 10.43
N THR A 281 -15.67 3.43 11.15
CA THR A 281 -15.63 3.39 12.62
C THR A 281 -14.32 2.81 13.17
N GLU A 282 -13.70 1.88 12.45
CA GLU A 282 -12.41 1.25 12.81
C GLU A 282 -11.20 2.15 12.44
N ASP A 283 -10.08 1.99 13.16
CA ASP A 283 -8.79 2.58 12.81
C ASP A 283 -8.12 1.74 11.69
N TYR A 284 -8.35 2.13 10.43
CA TYR A 284 -7.76 1.43 9.28
C TYR A 284 -6.29 1.79 9.05
N SER A 285 -5.53 0.84 8.53
CA SER A 285 -4.16 1.02 8.05
C SER A 285 -4.17 1.73 6.69
N ALA A 286 -5.04 1.27 5.77
CA ALA A 286 -5.31 1.95 4.52
C ALA A 286 -6.78 1.75 4.09
N ILE A 287 -7.25 2.70 3.28
CA ILE A 287 -8.47 2.59 2.49
C ILE A 287 -8.04 2.45 1.02
N VAL A 288 -8.38 1.31 0.44
CA VAL A 288 -8.12 1.00 -0.96
C VAL A 288 -9.41 1.21 -1.73
N VAL A 289 -9.48 2.30 -2.49
CA VAL A 289 -10.64 2.64 -3.31
C VAL A 289 -10.41 2.24 -4.76
N PHE A 290 -11.31 1.43 -5.29
CA PHE A 290 -11.35 1.14 -6.72
C PHE A 290 -12.24 2.16 -7.44
N THR A 291 -11.85 2.54 -8.65
CA THR A 291 -12.68 3.42 -9.50
C THR A 291 -14.05 2.79 -9.76
N THR A 292 -15.12 3.60 -9.72
CA THR A 292 -16.48 3.14 -10.02
C THR A 292 -16.58 2.68 -11.48
N ALA A 293 -17.42 1.68 -11.72
CA ALA A 293 -17.66 1.14 -13.07
C ALA A 293 -18.34 2.20 -13.97
N GLU A 294 -19.28 2.96 -13.40
CA GLU A 294 -19.97 4.06 -14.06
C GLU A 294 -19.37 5.41 -13.64
N PHE A 295 -19.44 6.39 -14.54
CA PHE A 295 -19.00 7.75 -14.25
C PHE A 295 -19.98 8.45 -13.29
N ALA A 296 -19.43 9.09 -12.27
CA ALA A 296 -20.18 9.95 -11.35
C ALA A 296 -19.39 11.24 -11.14
N GLY A 297 -19.95 12.41 -11.46
CA GLY A 297 -19.21 13.68 -11.36
C GLY A 297 -18.80 14.09 -9.94
N THR A 298 -17.96 15.11 -9.81
CA THR A 298 -17.36 15.57 -8.53
C THR A 298 -18.39 15.85 -7.43
N THR A 299 -19.53 16.45 -7.77
CA THR A 299 -20.57 16.79 -6.78
C THR A 299 -21.12 15.54 -6.09
N ARG A 300 -21.27 14.43 -6.83
CA ARG A 300 -21.69 13.13 -6.32
C ARG A 300 -20.63 12.49 -5.42
N TRP A 301 -19.35 12.74 -5.72
CA TRP A 301 -18.23 12.29 -4.89
C TRP A 301 -18.06 13.07 -3.58
N ARG A 302 -18.66 14.25 -3.43
CA ARG A 302 -18.41 15.13 -2.28
C ARG A 302 -18.59 14.42 -0.93
N GLY A 303 -19.69 13.69 -0.75
CA GLY A 303 -19.98 12.96 0.49
C GLY A 303 -18.96 11.86 0.76
N ALA A 304 -18.77 10.96 -0.22
CA ALA A 304 -17.80 9.88 -0.14
C ALA A 304 -16.38 10.38 0.13
N TRP A 305 -15.95 11.40 -0.61
CA TRP A 305 -14.61 11.98 -0.48
C TRP A 305 -14.40 12.65 0.88
N THR A 306 -15.43 13.27 1.45
CA THR A 306 -15.39 13.79 2.83
C THR A 306 -15.09 12.67 3.83
N LEU A 307 -15.81 11.54 3.74
CA LEU A 307 -15.58 10.39 4.63
C LEU A 307 -14.19 9.77 4.45
N LEU A 308 -13.72 9.65 3.21
CA LEU A 308 -12.36 9.21 2.91
C LEU A 308 -11.31 10.15 3.53
N MET A 309 -11.49 11.48 3.38
CA MET A 309 -10.59 12.47 3.96
C MET A 309 -10.63 12.46 5.49
N GLN A 310 -11.78 12.25 6.13
CA GLN A 310 -11.88 12.08 7.58
C GLN A 310 -11.10 10.86 8.08
N ALA A 311 -11.05 9.78 7.30
CA ALA A 311 -10.22 8.63 7.64
C ALA A 311 -8.72 8.89 7.42
N VAL A 312 -8.36 9.64 6.37
CA VAL A 312 -6.98 10.10 6.15
C VAL A 312 -6.50 10.98 7.31
N ALA A 313 -7.33 11.94 7.72
CA ALA A 313 -7.09 12.83 8.84
C ALA A 313 -6.99 12.12 10.20
N ARG A 314 -7.42 10.85 10.28
CA ARG A 314 -7.30 9.98 11.47
C ARG A 314 -6.13 9.01 11.42
N GLY A 315 -5.25 9.11 10.42
CA GLY A 315 -4.09 8.24 10.36
C GLY A 315 -4.19 7.06 9.38
N SER A 316 -5.22 6.99 8.53
CA SER A 316 -5.29 6.01 7.42
C SER A 316 -4.58 6.52 6.15
N GLU A 317 -4.02 5.63 5.33
CA GLU A 317 -3.65 5.98 3.94
C GLU A 317 -4.83 5.81 3.00
N LEU A 318 -4.88 6.61 1.94
CA LEU A 318 -5.85 6.46 0.87
C LEU A 318 -5.12 6.03 -0.41
N ILE A 319 -5.55 4.92 -0.98
CA ILE A 319 -4.91 4.28 -2.14
C ILE A 319 -5.96 4.10 -3.23
N ALA A 320 -5.73 4.69 -4.41
CA ALA A 320 -6.58 4.48 -5.57
C ALA A 320 -6.03 3.42 -6.51
N LEU A 321 -6.90 2.49 -6.89
CA LEU A 321 -6.65 1.46 -7.89
C LEU A 321 -7.73 1.50 -8.98
N SER A 322 -7.38 1.09 -10.20
CA SER A 322 -8.37 1.00 -11.26
C SER A 322 -9.21 -0.27 -11.09
N GLY A 323 -10.53 -0.12 -11.14
CA GLY A 323 -11.45 -1.24 -11.28
C GLY A 323 -11.29 -1.96 -12.63
N PRO A 324 -11.96 -3.10 -12.84
CA PRO A 324 -11.91 -3.78 -14.13
C PRO A 324 -12.53 -2.94 -15.26
N GLN A 325 -12.00 -3.07 -16.48
CA GLN A 325 -12.46 -2.29 -17.64
C GLN A 325 -13.76 -2.90 -18.20
N ASN A 326 -14.90 -2.38 -17.73
CA ASN A 326 -16.22 -2.99 -17.96
C ASN A 326 -17.17 -2.10 -18.79
N GLY A 327 -16.72 -0.98 -19.35
CA GLY A 327 -17.56 -0.09 -20.16
C GLY A 327 -16.85 1.17 -20.65
N ASP A 328 -17.56 1.93 -21.49
CA ASP A 328 -17.03 3.12 -22.18
C ASP A 328 -16.66 4.26 -21.23
N ASP A 329 -17.29 4.30 -20.06
CA ASP A 329 -17.10 5.35 -19.05
C ASP A 329 -15.92 5.11 -18.12
N TRP A 330 -15.31 3.93 -18.19
CA TRP A 330 -14.22 3.54 -17.30
C TRP A 330 -13.07 4.55 -17.30
N GLY A 331 -12.64 5.00 -18.49
CA GLY A 331 -11.55 5.98 -18.62
C GLY A 331 -11.87 7.32 -17.96
N ARG A 332 -13.14 7.74 -18.03
CA ARG A 332 -13.63 8.98 -17.40
C ARG A 332 -13.63 8.86 -15.88
N SER A 333 -14.08 7.73 -15.34
CA SER A 333 -14.05 7.44 -13.90
C SER A 333 -12.63 7.41 -13.34
N VAL A 334 -11.70 6.81 -14.08
CA VAL A 334 -10.27 6.77 -13.73
C VAL A 334 -9.69 8.19 -13.69
N ASP A 335 -9.92 8.99 -14.73
CA ASP A 335 -9.37 10.34 -14.79
C ASP A 335 -9.97 11.26 -13.72
N LEU A 336 -11.27 11.20 -13.45
CA LEU A 336 -11.90 11.95 -12.37
C LEU A 336 -11.29 11.62 -11.00
N MET A 337 -11.15 10.32 -10.68
CA MET A 337 -10.60 9.93 -9.38
C MET A 337 -9.16 10.41 -9.25
N ARG A 338 -8.37 10.37 -10.34
CA ARG A 338 -7.04 10.97 -10.37
C ARG A 338 -7.08 12.47 -10.09
N ASP A 339 -7.98 13.20 -10.76
CA ASP A 339 -8.11 14.64 -10.58
C ASP A 339 -8.50 15.01 -9.13
N LEU A 340 -9.35 14.19 -8.47
CA LEU A 340 -9.65 14.34 -7.03
C LEU A 340 -8.40 14.18 -6.16
N PHE A 341 -7.54 13.19 -6.42
CA PHE A 341 -6.26 13.03 -5.72
C PHE A 341 -5.32 14.22 -5.96
N GLU A 342 -5.11 14.58 -7.22
CA GLU A 342 -4.19 15.65 -7.63
C GLU A 342 -4.62 16.99 -7.03
N GLU A 343 -5.90 17.34 -7.12
CA GLU A 343 -6.43 18.59 -6.55
C GLU A 343 -6.35 18.60 -5.01
N THR A 344 -6.66 17.48 -4.35
CA THR A 344 -6.56 17.37 -2.89
C THR A 344 -5.12 17.61 -2.42
N ILE A 345 -4.14 17.02 -3.11
CA ILE A 345 -2.72 17.19 -2.78
C ILE A 345 -2.25 18.61 -3.14
N ALA A 346 -2.70 19.18 -4.26
CA ALA A 346 -2.34 20.54 -4.65
C ALA A 346 -2.80 21.57 -3.60
N GLN A 347 -4.01 21.42 -3.07
CA GLN A 347 -4.52 22.31 -2.02
C GLN A 347 -3.97 22.01 -0.62
N ARG A 348 -3.61 20.75 -0.32
CA ARG A 348 -2.97 20.35 0.95
C ARG A 348 -1.76 19.44 0.71
N PRO A 349 -0.57 20.01 0.40
CA PRO A 349 0.61 19.23 0.05
C PRO A 349 1.09 18.24 1.11
N THR A 350 0.79 18.50 2.39
CA THR A 350 1.14 17.61 3.51
C THR A 350 0.46 16.24 3.44
N LEU A 351 -0.59 16.09 2.62
CA LEU A 351 -1.25 14.80 2.39
C LEU A 351 -0.55 13.90 1.36
N ALA A 352 0.45 14.41 0.63
CA ALA A 352 1.12 13.67 -0.44
C ALA A 352 1.73 12.33 0.02
N SER A 353 2.23 12.27 1.26
CA SER A 353 2.80 11.03 1.83
C SER A 353 1.75 9.97 2.19
N ARG A 354 0.46 10.35 2.24
CA ARG A 354 -0.67 9.52 2.72
C ARG A 354 -1.66 9.15 1.62
N MET A 355 -1.59 9.82 0.48
CA MET A 355 -2.49 9.63 -0.66
C MET A 355 -1.70 9.07 -1.85
N ARG A 356 -1.95 7.81 -2.20
CA ARG A 356 -1.27 7.09 -3.27
C ARG A 356 -2.21 6.83 -4.44
N CYS A 357 -1.90 7.43 -5.60
CA CYS A 357 -2.67 7.23 -6.82
C CYS A 357 -1.93 6.26 -7.75
N PHE A 358 -2.44 5.04 -7.91
CA PHE A 358 -1.89 4.03 -8.83
C PHE A 358 -2.74 3.88 -10.11
N LEU A 359 -3.52 4.90 -10.44
CA LEU A 359 -4.41 4.89 -11.59
C LEU A 359 -3.60 5.02 -12.89
N PRO A 360 -3.85 4.18 -13.91
CA PRO A 360 -3.09 4.16 -15.16
C PRO A 360 -3.37 5.38 -16.05
N LEU A 361 -2.33 5.99 -16.60
CA LEU A 361 -2.49 6.98 -17.67
C LEU A 361 -2.96 6.31 -18.98
N ARG A 362 -3.58 7.03 -19.92
CA ARG A 362 -4.07 6.41 -21.17
C ARG A 362 -2.93 5.77 -21.97
N SER A 363 -1.76 6.40 -22.00
CA SER A 363 -0.56 5.82 -22.64
C SER A 363 -0.06 4.53 -21.98
N GLN A 364 -0.46 4.27 -20.74
CA GLN A 364 -0.08 3.08 -19.97
C GLN A 364 -1.19 2.00 -20.00
N GLN A 365 -2.38 2.31 -20.55
CA GLN A 365 -3.48 1.34 -20.67
C GLN A 365 -3.09 0.16 -21.57
N GLU A 366 -2.25 0.41 -22.60
CA GLU A 366 -1.74 -0.63 -23.48
C GLU A 366 -0.85 -1.65 -22.74
N MET A 367 -0.19 -1.23 -21.65
CA MET A 367 0.69 -2.07 -20.83
C MET A 367 -0.04 -2.83 -19.71
N GLN A 368 -1.32 -2.53 -19.44
CA GLN A 368 -2.08 -3.27 -18.44
C GLN A 368 -2.38 -4.69 -18.96
N GLY A 369 -1.92 -5.69 -18.21
CA GLY A 369 -2.01 -7.09 -18.57
C GLY A 369 -3.46 -7.61 -18.70
N VAL A 370 -3.59 -8.81 -19.27
CA VAL A 370 -4.86 -9.50 -19.58
C VAL A 370 -5.86 -9.50 -18.40
N GLY A 371 -5.41 -9.48 -17.14
CA GLY A 371 -6.30 -9.43 -15.96
C GLY A 371 -7.21 -8.20 -15.85
N PHE A 372 -6.80 -7.05 -16.42
CA PHE A 372 -7.60 -5.82 -16.46
C PHE A 372 -8.58 -5.79 -17.64
N ARG A 373 -8.25 -6.51 -18.73
CA ARG A 373 -9.04 -6.59 -19.98
C ARG A 373 -9.92 -7.83 -20.11
N ALA A 374 -9.64 -8.91 -19.37
CA ALA A 374 -10.30 -10.22 -19.48
C ALA A 374 -11.80 -10.24 -19.16
N LEU A 375 -12.39 -9.07 -18.93
CA LEU A 375 -13.82 -8.85 -18.71
C LEU A 375 -14.47 -8.07 -19.87
N ALA A 376 -13.69 -7.34 -20.67
CA ALA A 376 -14.16 -6.62 -21.85
C ALA A 376 -14.55 -7.59 -23.00
N ASP A 377 -13.90 -8.74 -23.11
CA ASP A 377 -14.13 -9.71 -24.21
C ASP A 377 -15.44 -10.52 -24.07
N LYS A 378 -16.19 -10.38 -22.97
CA LYS A 378 -17.51 -11.01 -22.84
C LYS A 378 -18.59 -9.96 -23.04
N SER A 379 -18.89 -9.73 -24.32
CA SER A 379 -19.97 -8.91 -24.90
C SER A 379 -21.38 -9.38 -24.52
N SER A 380 -21.65 -9.59 -23.24
CA SER A 380 -22.96 -9.94 -22.73
C SER A 380 -23.33 -8.97 -21.63
N GLU A 381 -24.36 -8.17 -21.89
CA GLU A 381 -25.08 -7.36 -20.90
C GLU A 381 -25.49 -8.16 -19.64
N GLN A 382 -25.38 -9.50 -19.65
CA GLN A 382 -25.74 -10.41 -18.58
C GLN A 382 -24.58 -10.78 -17.61
N LEU A 383 -23.33 -10.39 -17.86
CA LEU A 383 -22.21 -10.63 -16.91
C LEU A 383 -21.78 -9.34 -16.19
N LYS A 384 -22.74 -8.64 -15.59
CA LYS A 384 -22.46 -7.52 -14.66
C LYS A 384 -21.78 -7.98 -13.37
N VAL A 385 -21.74 -9.29 -13.07
CA VAL A 385 -21.17 -9.85 -11.83
C VAL A 385 -20.02 -10.81 -12.11
N LEU A 386 -18.93 -10.67 -11.37
CA LEU A 386 -17.71 -11.46 -11.50
C LEU A 386 -17.88 -12.85 -10.91
N THR A 387 -17.42 -13.85 -11.66
CA THR A 387 -17.15 -15.18 -11.10
C THR A 387 -15.95 -15.13 -10.16
N GLN A 388 -15.87 -16.06 -9.19
CA GLN A 388 -14.70 -16.17 -8.31
C GLN A 388 -13.39 -16.37 -9.09
N SER A 389 -13.42 -17.08 -10.23
CA SER A 389 -12.25 -17.27 -11.09
C SER A 389 -11.80 -15.98 -11.77
N ALA A 390 -12.74 -15.15 -12.26
CA ALA A 390 -12.41 -13.86 -12.84
C ALA A 390 -11.88 -12.89 -11.78
N ALA A 391 -12.58 -12.77 -10.64
CA ALA A 391 -12.18 -11.92 -9.53
C ALA A 391 -10.80 -12.32 -8.96
N LYS A 392 -10.52 -13.62 -8.82
CA LYS A 392 -9.19 -14.11 -8.40
C LYS A 392 -8.10 -13.68 -9.37
N ARG A 393 -8.32 -13.82 -10.69
CA ARG A 393 -7.32 -13.43 -11.71
C ARG A 393 -7.07 -11.93 -11.68
N PHE A 394 -8.12 -11.12 -11.62
CA PHE A 394 -8.02 -9.67 -11.47
C PHE A 394 -7.22 -9.31 -10.22
N TRP A 395 -7.64 -9.80 -9.04
CA TRP A 395 -7.00 -9.51 -7.77
C TRP A 395 -5.52 -9.88 -7.76
N THR A 396 -5.19 -11.07 -8.27
CA THR A 396 -3.80 -11.54 -8.36
C THR A 396 -2.97 -10.65 -9.27
N ALA A 397 -3.50 -10.26 -10.44
CA ALA A 397 -2.80 -9.37 -11.36
C ALA A 397 -2.55 -7.99 -10.74
N THR A 398 -3.57 -7.40 -10.10
CA THR A 398 -3.44 -6.10 -9.41
C THR A 398 -2.39 -6.16 -8.30
N MET A 399 -2.39 -7.21 -7.49
CA MET A 399 -1.41 -7.36 -6.40
C MET A 399 0.01 -7.61 -6.92
N VAL A 400 0.18 -8.35 -8.02
CA VAL A 400 1.49 -8.53 -8.65
C VAL A 400 2.02 -7.18 -9.18
N GLN A 401 1.17 -6.43 -9.88
CA GLN A 401 1.54 -5.13 -10.47
C GLN A 401 2.01 -4.12 -9.42
N HIS A 402 1.39 -4.10 -8.24
CA HIS A 402 1.68 -3.13 -7.18
C HIS A 402 2.44 -3.71 -5.98
N SER A 403 2.98 -4.93 -6.11
CA SER A 403 3.64 -5.68 -5.03
C SER A 403 4.80 -4.94 -4.37
N ALA A 404 5.48 -4.05 -5.11
CA ALA A 404 6.55 -3.23 -4.55
C ALA A 404 6.07 -2.20 -3.52
N PHE A 405 4.78 -1.81 -3.54
CA PHE A 405 4.25 -0.71 -2.74
C PHE A 405 3.05 -1.09 -1.87
N LEU A 406 2.37 -2.18 -2.21
CA LEU A 406 1.11 -2.61 -1.64
C LEU A 406 1.14 -4.11 -1.34
N GLN A 407 0.78 -4.48 -0.13
CA GLN A 407 0.60 -5.84 0.32
C GLN A 407 -0.81 -6.00 0.88
N LEU A 408 -1.63 -6.82 0.23
CA LEU A 408 -2.97 -7.18 0.69
C LEU A 408 -3.11 -8.70 0.73
N SER A 409 -4.07 -9.19 1.52
CA SER A 409 -4.38 -10.61 1.62
C SER A 409 -4.81 -11.18 0.25
N PRO A 410 -4.44 -12.43 -0.05
CA PRO A 410 -4.79 -13.07 -1.29
C PRO A 410 -6.30 -13.39 -1.34
N PHE A 411 -6.84 -13.50 -2.56
CA PHE A 411 -8.21 -13.94 -2.79
C PHE A 411 -8.41 -15.39 -2.32
N ARG A 412 -9.40 -15.62 -1.45
CA ARG A 412 -9.77 -16.94 -0.91
C ARG A 412 -11.10 -17.38 -1.50
N ARG A 413 -11.07 -18.45 -2.31
CA ARG A 413 -12.31 -19.02 -2.85
C ARG A 413 -13.17 -19.55 -1.72
N THR A 414 -14.48 -19.28 -1.77
CA THR A 414 -15.40 -20.04 -0.92
C THR A 414 -15.53 -21.46 -1.49
N PRO A 415 -15.50 -22.50 -0.65
CA PRO A 415 -15.75 -23.85 -1.13
C PRO A 415 -17.14 -23.90 -1.75
N GLU A 416 -17.26 -24.49 -2.94
CA GLU A 416 -18.56 -24.81 -3.52
C GLU A 416 -19.27 -25.75 -2.53
N VAL A 417 -20.41 -25.30 -2.01
CA VAL A 417 -21.37 -26.23 -1.42
C VAL A 417 -21.82 -27.10 -2.59
N ARG A 418 -21.26 -28.31 -2.69
CA ARG A 418 -21.85 -29.34 -3.54
C ARG A 418 -23.25 -29.57 -2.99
N VAL A 419 -24.24 -28.91 -3.57
CA VAL A 419 -25.63 -29.35 -3.45
C VAL A 419 -25.60 -30.72 -4.10
N SER A 420 -25.62 -31.75 -3.25
CA SER A 420 -25.83 -33.11 -3.71
C SER A 420 -27.25 -33.13 -4.27
N ASP A 421 -27.39 -32.94 -5.58
CA ASP A 421 -28.63 -33.25 -6.28
C ASP A 421 -28.99 -34.70 -5.93
N GLY A 422 -30.20 -34.86 -5.43
CA GLY A 422 -30.59 -35.98 -4.60
C GLY A 422 -30.54 -37.34 -5.29
N SER A 423 -30.19 -38.34 -4.48
CA SER A 423 -30.99 -39.56 -4.44
C SER A 423 -31.34 -39.83 -2.98
N ALA A 424 -32.39 -39.18 -2.49
CA ALA A 424 -33.14 -39.69 -1.37
C ALA A 424 -33.73 -41.04 -1.81
N LYS A 425 -33.08 -42.15 -1.44
CA LYS A 425 -33.75 -43.45 -1.44
C LYS A 425 -34.68 -43.46 -0.25
N GLU A 426 -35.94 -43.17 -0.55
CA GLU A 426 -37.08 -43.38 0.30
C GLU A 426 -37.06 -44.83 0.84
N PRO A 427 -37.21 -45.06 2.16
CA PRO A 427 -37.24 -46.39 2.72
C PRO A 427 -38.63 -47.01 2.48
N THR A 428 -38.75 -47.83 1.44
CA THR A 428 -39.94 -48.65 1.21
C THR A 428 -40.19 -49.59 2.39
N ARG A 429 -41.44 -49.53 2.87
CA ARG A 429 -42.01 -50.25 4.00
C ARG A 429 -41.78 -51.77 3.99
N ARG A 430 -41.55 -52.29 5.20
CA ARG A 430 -41.82 -53.65 5.69
C ARG A 430 -43.01 -54.32 4.97
N ASN A 431 -42.78 -55.55 4.50
CA ASN A 431 -43.76 -56.61 4.64
C ASN A 431 -43.06 -57.93 4.96
N GLU A 432 -43.59 -58.60 5.97
CA GLU A 432 -43.15 -59.86 6.54
C GLU A 432 -43.47 -61.04 5.61
N LYS A 433 -42.59 -62.06 5.64
CA LYS A 433 -42.86 -63.50 5.86
C LYS A 433 -41.94 -64.39 5.02
N GLY A 434 -41.28 -65.33 5.72
CA GLY A 434 -41.15 -66.70 5.22
C GLY A 434 -39.78 -67.19 4.72
N ARG A 435 -39.13 -67.99 5.59
CA ARG A 435 -38.34 -69.22 5.32
C ARG A 435 -37.08 -69.21 4.40
N ILE A 436 -35.94 -69.38 5.08
CA ILE A 436 -34.78 -70.31 4.91
C ILE A 436 -34.84 -71.36 3.74
N PRO A 437 -33.70 -72.02 3.34
CA PRO A 437 -32.49 -71.61 2.60
C PRO A 437 -32.19 -72.53 1.37
N GLN A 438 -31.04 -72.34 0.69
CA GLN A 438 -29.99 -73.38 0.39
C GLN A 438 -29.28 -73.19 -0.97
N ASN A 439 -27.94 -73.24 -0.88
CA ASN A 439 -26.94 -73.94 -1.71
C ASN A 439 -27.09 -74.05 -3.24
N GLY A 440 -25.95 -73.85 -3.93
CA GLY A 440 -25.67 -74.58 -5.18
C GLY A 440 -24.86 -73.83 -6.23
N HIS A 441 -23.55 -74.04 -6.21
CA HIS A 441 -22.63 -74.21 -7.34
C HIS A 441 -22.83 -73.53 -8.72
N THR A 442 -21.73 -72.87 -9.15
CA THR A 442 -21.08 -72.85 -10.48
C THR A 442 -21.92 -72.62 -11.75
N HIS A 443 -21.51 -71.63 -12.57
CA HIS A 443 -21.08 -71.82 -13.98
C HIS A 443 -20.87 -70.46 -14.68
N ARG A 444 -19.65 -70.21 -15.17
CA ARG A 444 -19.44 -69.53 -16.48
C ARG A 444 -19.56 -70.62 -17.56
N PRO A 445 -19.66 -70.33 -18.88
CA PRO A 445 -19.54 -69.05 -19.61
C PRO A 445 -20.68 -68.83 -20.63
N PHE A 446 -20.67 -67.76 -21.45
CA PHE A 446 -20.92 -67.81 -22.92
C PHE A 446 -20.82 -66.39 -23.52
N LYS A 447 -19.97 -66.26 -24.55
CA LYS A 447 -20.08 -65.26 -25.64
C LYS A 447 -20.76 -65.96 -26.82
N PRO A 448 -21.41 -65.23 -27.73
CA PRO A 448 -20.79 -65.10 -29.05
C PRO A 448 -20.89 -63.69 -29.69
N ASN A 449 -19.92 -63.45 -30.55
CA ASN A 449 -19.81 -62.37 -31.54
C ASN A 449 -20.88 -62.51 -32.65
N PHE A 450 -21.12 -61.44 -33.43
CA PHE A 450 -20.66 -61.35 -34.83
C PHE A 450 -20.96 -59.99 -35.50
N LYS A 451 -19.89 -59.38 -36.05
CA LYS A 451 -19.68 -58.72 -37.37
C LYS A 451 -20.72 -57.71 -37.91
N GLY A 452 -20.35 -56.61 -38.57
CA GLY A 452 -19.09 -56.11 -39.13
C GLY A 452 -19.44 -55.09 -40.24
N GLN A 453 -18.69 -54.01 -40.43
CA GLN A 453 -17.92 -53.80 -41.66
C GLN A 453 -16.93 -52.64 -41.49
N HIS A 454 -15.75 -52.87 -42.06
CA HIS A 454 -14.55 -52.05 -42.06
C HIS A 454 -14.53 -51.06 -43.24
N HIS A 455 -13.80 -49.96 -43.07
CA HIS A 455 -12.80 -49.54 -44.06
C HIS A 455 -11.53 -49.00 -43.36
N HIS A 456 -10.42 -49.69 -43.59
CA HIS A 456 -9.02 -49.27 -43.35
C HIS A 456 -8.54 -48.41 -44.54
N GLY A 457 -7.47 -47.61 -44.49
CA GLY A 457 -6.36 -47.41 -43.54
C GLY A 457 -5.51 -46.23 -44.06
N ARG A 458 -4.25 -45.97 -43.68
CA ARG A 458 -3.24 -46.58 -42.79
C ARG A 458 -2.18 -45.48 -42.52
N GLY A 459 -1.51 -45.56 -41.37
CA GLY A 459 -0.14 -45.05 -41.22
C GLY A 459 0.19 -44.49 -39.83
N ALA A 460 0.52 -45.39 -38.89
CA ALA A 460 1.17 -45.03 -37.62
C ALA A 460 2.71 -45.13 -37.79
N PRO A 461 3.56 -44.62 -36.85
CA PRO A 461 3.75 -45.32 -35.58
C PRO A 461 3.88 -44.42 -34.33
N ARG A 462 3.57 -45.01 -33.17
CA ARG A 462 3.85 -44.49 -31.83
C ARG A 462 5.35 -44.48 -31.54
N SER A 463 5.89 -43.40 -30.96
CA SER A 463 7.02 -43.47 -30.03
C SER A 463 6.86 -42.51 -28.86
N THR A 464 7.05 -43.05 -27.66
CA THR A 464 7.13 -42.40 -26.37
C THR A 464 8.22 -41.34 -26.32
N THR A 465 7.88 -40.08 -26.00
CA THR A 465 8.85 -39.15 -25.38
C THR A 465 8.14 -38.09 -24.54
N SER A 466 8.49 -38.11 -23.25
CA SER A 466 8.32 -37.02 -22.28
C SER A 466 8.64 -35.67 -22.92
N ARG A 467 7.66 -34.74 -22.93
CA ARG A 467 7.90 -33.34 -23.27
C ARG A 467 7.77 -32.52 -21.99
N ASN A 468 8.94 -32.10 -21.50
CA ASN A 468 9.14 -31.26 -20.34
C ASN A 468 8.25 -30.01 -20.35
N HIS A 469 7.58 -29.77 -19.22
CA HIS A 469 7.07 -28.46 -18.86
C HIS A 469 8.22 -27.44 -18.89
N VAL A 470 8.18 -26.52 -19.85
CA VAL A 470 8.97 -25.28 -19.80
C VAL A 470 8.29 -24.39 -18.76
N LEU A 471 8.84 -24.39 -17.55
CA LEU A 471 8.56 -23.35 -16.55
C LEU A 471 9.04 -22.01 -17.12
N GLU A 472 8.10 -21.14 -17.50
CA GLU A 472 8.40 -19.71 -17.65
C GLU A 472 8.86 -19.19 -16.29
N ARG A 473 10.11 -18.70 -16.24
CA ARG A 473 10.73 -18.18 -15.02
C ARG A 473 10.77 -16.65 -15.09
N PRO A 474 10.51 -15.95 -13.96
CA PRO A 474 10.28 -14.51 -13.96
C PRO A 474 11.54 -13.73 -14.32
N LEU A 475 11.36 -12.71 -15.16
CA LEU A 475 12.34 -11.65 -15.44
C LEU A 475 12.37 -10.70 -14.25
N GLN A 476 13.56 -10.27 -13.83
CA GLN A 476 13.70 -9.34 -12.72
C GLN A 476 14.29 -8.02 -13.20
N MET A 477 13.69 -6.91 -12.75
CA MET A 477 14.16 -5.56 -13.03
C MET A 477 15.26 -5.18 -12.05
N ILE A 478 16.40 -4.73 -12.57
CA ILE A 478 17.48 -4.13 -11.77
C ILE A 478 17.81 -2.80 -12.44
N GLY A 479 17.52 -1.69 -11.75
CA GLY A 479 17.55 -0.36 -12.36
C GLY A 479 16.60 -0.27 -13.57
N ASN A 480 17.11 0.23 -14.71
CA ASN A 480 16.32 0.43 -15.93
C ASN A 480 16.48 -0.72 -16.94
N ARG A 481 17.05 -1.86 -16.55
CA ARG A 481 17.32 -2.99 -17.44
C ARG A 481 16.72 -4.30 -16.91
N MET A 482 16.31 -5.14 -17.85
CA MET A 482 15.64 -6.40 -17.57
C MET A 482 16.65 -7.55 -17.62
N PHE A 483 16.75 -8.32 -16.54
CA PHE A 483 17.72 -9.41 -16.43
C PHE A 483 17.03 -10.76 -16.32
N LYS A 484 17.59 -11.75 -17.03
CA LYS A 484 17.25 -13.16 -16.87
C LYS A 484 18.28 -13.80 -15.95
N LEU A 485 17.88 -14.15 -14.73
CA LEU A 485 18.78 -14.79 -13.77
C LEU A 485 19.07 -16.23 -14.18
N VAL A 486 20.36 -16.55 -14.31
CA VAL A 486 20.86 -17.92 -14.48
C VAL A 486 21.62 -18.28 -13.19
N PRO A 487 21.27 -19.38 -12.50
CA PRO A 487 21.98 -19.77 -11.29
C PRO A 487 23.42 -20.17 -11.60
N VAL A 488 24.35 -19.70 -10.77
CA VAL A 488 25.76 -20.08 -10.81
C VAL A 488 25.95 -21.35 -9.98
N GLY A 489 26.26 -22.47 -10.66
CA GLY A 489 27.10 -23.54 -10.12
C GLY A 489 26.43 -24.89 -9.83
N ALA A 490 26.80 -25.91 -10.61
CA ALA A 490 27.32 -27.18 -10.11
C ALA A 490 27.86 -28.00 -11.30
N ALA A 491 29.18 -28.20 -11.32
CA ALA A 491 29.86 -29.05 -12.28
C ALA A 491 29.28 -30.48 -12.27
N ARG A 492 28.94 -31.00 -13.45
CA ARG A 492 28.84 -32.44 -13.72
C ARG A 492 29.57 -32.78 -15.01
N VAL A 493 30.81 -33.24 -14.80
CA VAL A 493 31.56 -34.24 -15.57
C VAL A 493 30.87 -34.75 -16.83
N SER A 494 31.37 -34.33 -17.99
CA SER A 494 31.25 -35.09 -19.24
C SER A 494 32.66 -35.49 -19.69
N LYS A 495 32.87 -36.81 -19.85
CA LYS A 495 34.10 -37.40 -20.40
C LYS A 495 34.31 -36.92 -21.84
N PRO A 496 35.57 -36.64 -22.27
CA PRO A 496 35.85 -36.25 -23.64
C PRO A 496 35.99 -37.50 -24.54
N HIS A 497 35.30 -37.49 -25.67
CA HIS A 497 35.70 -38.32 -26.81
C HIS A 497 36.97 -37.71 -27.41
N GLY A 498 38.02 -38.51 -27.48
CA GLY A 498 39.31 -38.10 -28.03
C GLY A 498 39.27 -37.93 -29.54
N ARG A 499 39.97 -36.89 -30.02
CA ARG A 499 40.87 -36.93 -31.19
C ARG A 499 41.74 -35.67 -31.22
N GLY A 500 43.03 -35.87 -30.98
CA GLY A 500 44.17 -35.17 -31.60
C GLY A 500 44.41 -33.68 -31.28
N GLY A 501 45.52 -33.39 -30.57
CA GLY A 501 46.19 -32.09 -30.64
C GLY A 501 46.84 -31.65 -29.33
N ARG A 502 48.18 -31.61 -29.30
CA ARG A 502 49.04 -31.24 -28.15
C ARG A 502 49.01 -29.73 -27.79
N PRO A 503 49.51 -29.33 -26.59
CA PRO A 503 49.13 -28.11 -25.89
C PRO A 503 50.11 -26.93 -26.08
N HIS A 504 49.63 -25.70 -25.90
CA HIS A 504 50.48 -24.56 -25.54
C HIS A 504 49.77 -23.63 -24.53
N HIS A 505 50.58 -23.19 -23.56
CA HIS A 505 50.28 -22.35 -22.40
C HIS A 505 49.72 -20.96 -22.74
N GLY A 506 48.96 -20.35 -21.81
CA GLY A 506 48.80 -18.90 -21.79
C GLY A 506 47.61 -18.36 -21.00
N TRP A 507 47.81 -18.11 -19.71
CA TRP A 507 47.05 -17.12 -18.94
C TRP A 507 47.11 -15.73 -19.60
N ARG A 508 45.98 -15.04 -19.78
CA ARG A 508 45.88 -13.56 -19.69
C ARG A 508 44.47 -13.13 -19.26
N GLY A 509 44.44 -12.17 -18.33
CA GLY A 509 43.25 -11.57 -17.73
C GLY A 509 42.43 -10.66 -18.67
N PRO A 510 41.48 -9.89 -18.09
CA PRO A 510 40.33 -9.36 -18.80
C PRO A 510 40.66 -8.12 -19.62
N ARG A 511 40.10 -8.02 -20.83
CA ARG A 511 39.99 -6.76 -21.57
C ARG A 511 38.55 -6.27 -21.57
N GLN A 512 38.41 -5.07 -21.04
CA GLN A 512 37.28 -4.16 -21.20
C GLN A 512 37.01 -3.92 -22.70
N PHE A 513 35.74 -3.71 -23.05
CA PHE A 513 35.36 -2.98 -24.25
C PHE A 513 34.29 -1.95 -23.90
N HIS A 514 34.47 -0.79 -24.52
CA HIS A 514 33.76 0.48 -24.40
C HIS A 514 32.24 0.39 -24.55
#